data_AF-A0ABD6B6H0-F1
#
_entry.id   AF-A0ABD6B6H0-F1
#
_cell.length_a   1.000
_cell.length_b   1.000
_cell.length_c   1.000
_cell.angle_alpha   90.00
_cell.angle_beta   90.00
_cell.angle_gamma   90.00
#
_symmetry.space_group_name_H-M   'P 1'
#
loop_
_entity.id
_entity.type
_entity.pdbx_description
1 polymer ?
#
loop_
_entity_poly.entity_id
_entity_poly.type
_entity_poly.pdbx_seq_one_letter_code
_entity_poly.pdbx_strand_id
1 'polypeptide(L)'
;MGRRYRSGWWLEQKYWAEGWTQAEIADECGVSPRCIRKWMEKRNLDTRDLAGENHPQYGTTRTAETRAKISDTMENREVTEAHRERIAEAHEGRTLPEDVRERISESLSGRSLSKRTRRRMSESTTGRANPNWKGGYSRRYGDGWSIAREFVLDRDERCQACGHEGTERPLDVHHIIPVRCFRRADDAALSEAHDPRNLVVLCRRCHPKADNGELEFEPGVDHPE
;
A
#
# COMPACT_ATOMS: atom_id res chain seq x y z
N MET A 1 -34.84 -39.79 -8.74
CA MET A 1 -34.81 -38.60 -7.85
C MET A 1 -34.74 -37.35 -8.74
N GLY A 2 -35.70 -36.43 -8.61
CA GLY A 2 -35.82 -35.28 -9.53
C GLY A 2 -34.60 -34.37 -9.51
N ARG A 3 -34.33 -33.69 -10.63
CA ARG A 3 -33.23 -32.72 -10.81
C ARG A 3 -33.50 -31.46 -9.98
N ARG A 4 -33.33 -31.54 -8.65
CA ARG A 4 -33.65 -30.51 -7.63
C ARG A 4 -33.00 -29.16 -7.93
N TYR A 5 -31.76 -29.18 -8.43
CA TYR A 5 -31.02 -28.00 -8.91
C TYR A 5 -31.67 -27.24 -10.08
N ARG A 6 -32.73 -27.77 -10.71
CA ARG A 6 -33.49 -27.02 -11.72
C ARG A 6 -34.51 -26.08 -11.11
N SER A 7 -34.85 -26.24 -9.84
CA SER A 7 -35.76 -25.36 -9.11
C SER A 7 -34.99 -24.13 -8.63
N GLY A 8 -35.47 -22.93 -8.98
CA GLY A 8 -34.85 -21.66 -8.57
C GLY A 8 -34.88 -21.48 -7.06
N TRP A 9 -36.03 -21.73 -6.42
CA TRP A 9 -36.18 -21.67 -4.96
C TRP A 9 -35.20 -22.62 -4.24
N TRP A 10 -35.04 -23.85 -4.73
CA TRP A 10 -34.16 -24.82 -4.08
C TRP A 10 -32.69 -24.40 -4.20
N LEU A 11 -32.27 -23.89 -5.37
CA LEU A 11 -30.93 -23.35 -5.56
C LEU A 11 -30.67 -22.14 -4.66
N GLU A 12 -31.63 -21.23 -4.54
CA GLU A 12 -31.53 -20.04 -3.71
C GLU A 12 -31.42 -20.39 -2.22
N GLN A 13 -32.26 -21.30 -1.72
CA GLN A 13 -32.21 -21.76 -0.33
C GLN A 13 -30.87 -22.42 0.00
N LYS A 14 -30.40 -23.35 -0.85
CA LYS A 14 -29.11 -24.02 -0.61
C LYS A 14 -27.93 -23.05 -0.70
N TYR A 15 -27.93 -22.17 -1.69
CA TYR A 15 -26.79 -21.29 -1.96
C TYR A 15 -26.71 -20.10 -1.00
N TRP A 16 -27.83 -19.47 -0.65
CA TRP A 16 -27.89 -18.26 0.19
C TRP A 16 -28.26 -18.55 1.64
N ALA A 17 -29.32 -19.33 1.89
CA ALA A 17 -29.78 -19.57 3.26
C ALA A 17 -28.90 -20.58 4.01
N GLU A 18 -28.45 -21.62 3.32
CA GLU A 18 -27.58 -22.65 3.90
C GLU A 18 -26.09 -22.43 3.60
N GLY A 19 -25.75 -21.47 2.74
CA GLY A 19 -24.37 -21.05 2.47
C GLY A 19 -23.55 -21.98 1.57
N TRP A 20 -24.16 -22.97 0.93
CA TRP A 20 -23.45 -23.97 0.14
C TRP A 20 -22.79 -23.37 -1.10
N THR A 21 -21.59 -23.80 -1.41
CA THR A 21 -20.87 -23.45 -2.64
C THR A 21 -21.51 -24.12 -3.86
N GLN A 22 -21.25 -23.58 -5.06
CA GLN A 22 -21.69 -24.22 -6.31
C GLN A 22 -21.12 -25.63 -6.48
N ALA A 23 -19.97 -25.93 -5.85
CA ALA A 23 -19.34 -27.25 -5.85
C ALA A 23 -20.10 -28.24 -4.97
N GLU A 24 -20.43 -27.87 -3.73
CA GLU A 24 -21.19 -28.73 -2.81
C GLU A 24 -22.60 -29.03 -3.34
N ILE A 25 -23.26 -28.05 -3.95
CA ILE A 25 -24.56 -28.26 -4.61
C ILE A 25 -24.43 -29.22 -5.80
N ALA A 26 -23.31 -29.15 -6.52
CA ALA A 26 -23.00 -30.03 -7.63
C ALA A 26 -22.76 -31.47 -7.18
N ASP A 27 -21.98 -31.66 -6.13
CA ASP A 27 -21.66 -32.97 -5.54
C ASP A 27 -22.94 -33.67 -5.04
N GLU A 28 -23.80 -32.95 -4.31
CA GLU A 28 -25.09 -33.46 -3.84
C GLU A 28 -26.04 -33.83 -4.99
N CYS A 29 -25.99 -33.07 -6.09
CA CYS A 29 -26.84 -33.33 -7.25
C CYS A 29 -26.24 -34.33 -8.25
N GLY A 30 -25.00 -34.78 -8.03
CA GLY A 30 -24.26 -35.62 -8.98
C GLY A 30 -24.06 -34.96 -10.34
N VAL A 31 -23.88 -33.63 -10.37
CA VAL A 31 -23.66 -32.84 -11.60
C VAL A 31 -22.40 -31.99 -11.48
N SER A 32 -21.93 -31.40 -12.58
CA SER A 32 -20.78 -30.50 -12.50
C SER A 32 -21.16 -29.13 -11.90
N PRO A 33 -20.23 -28.43 -11.22
CA PRO A 33 -20.45 -27.05 -10.74
C PRO A 33 -20.86 -26.08 -11.86
N ARG A 34 -20.34 -26.32 -13.07
CA ARG A 34 -20.73 -25.58 -14.29
C ARG A 34 -22.21 -25.78 -14.65
N CYS A 35 -22.79 -26.94 -14.36
CA CYS A 35 -24.22 -27.19 -14.53
C CYS A 35 -25.06 -26.35 -13.57
N ILE A 36 -24.62 -26.24 -12.31
CA ILE A 36 -25.27 -25.40 -11.29
C ILE A 36 -25.21 -23.93 -11.68
N ARG A 37 -24.02 -23.42 -12.03
CA ARG A 37 -23.86 -22.03 -12.51
C ARG A 37 -24.79 -21.70 -13.68
N LYS A 38 -24.88 -22.58 -14.67
CA LYS A 38 -25.79 -22.40 -15.83
C LYS A 38 -27.25 -22.29 -15.41
N TRP A 39 -27.67 -23.02 -14.38
CA TRP A 39 -29.04 -22.96 -13.87
C TRP A 39 -29.28 -21.74 -12.97
N MET A 40 -28.28 -21.28 -12.22
CA MET A 40 -28.34 -20.01 -11.50
C MET A 40 -28.48 -18.83 -12.47
N GLU A 41 -27.66 -18.78 -13.52
CA GLU A 41 -27.75 -17.79 -14.61
C GLU A 41 -29.12 -17.81 -15.29
N LYS A 42 -29.60 -19.00 -15.68
CA LYS A 42 -30.91 -19.16 -16.33
C LYS A 42 -32.08 -18.70 -15.45
N ARG A 43 -31.91 -18.71 -14.13
CA ARG A 43 -32.91 -18.31 -13.14
C ARG A 43 -32.68 -16.91 -12.59
N ASN A 44 -31.66 -16.21 -13.08
CA ASN A 44 -31.30 -14.87 -12.63
C ASN A 44 -31.01 -14.81 -11.11
N LEU A 45 -30.35 -15.85 -10.59
CA LEU A 45 -29.91 -15.91 -9.20
C LEU A 45 -28.52 -15.26 -9.07
N ASP A 46 -28.41 -14.23 -8.23
CA ASP A 46 -27.14 -13.58 -7.94
C ASP A 46 -26.16 -14.56 -7.28
N THR A 47 -24.89 -14.44 -7.67
CA THR A 47 -23.79 -15.23 -7.09
C THR A 47 -22.99 -14.39 -6.11
N ARG A 48 -22.49 -15.01 -5.03
CA ARG A 48 -21.60 -14.37 -4.07
C ARG A 48 -20.31 -13.91 -4.75
N ASP A 49 -19.82 -12.73 -4.37
CA ASP A 49 -18.51 -12.24 -4.80
C ASP A 49 -17.39 -13.16 -4.29
N LEU A 50 -16.49 -13.57 -5.20
CA LEU A 50 -15.35 -14.43 -4.89
C LEU A 50 -14.22 -13.60 -4.28
N ALA A 51 -14.39 -13.17 -3.05
CA ALA A 51 -13.40 -12.42 -2.28
C ALA A 51 -13.31 -12.91 -0.83
N GLY A 52 -12.13 -12.73 -0.22
CA GLY A 52 -11.90 -13.19 1.16
C GLY A 52 -12.12 -14.70 1.28
N GLU A 53 -12.75 -15.14 2.37
CA GLU A 53 -13.04 -16.54 2.68
C GLU A 53 -13.83 -17.28 1.59
N ASN A 54 -14.57 -16.56 0.75
CA ASN A 54 -15.32 -17.14 -0.36
C ASN A 54 -14.46 -17.44 -1.60
N HIS A 55 -13.18 -17.02 -1.63
CA HIS A 55 -12.30 -17.29 -2.76
C HIS A 55 -11.76 -18.74 -2.69
N PRO A 56 -11.75 -19.52 -3.77
CA PRO A 56 -11.28 -20.93 -3.77
C PRO A 56 -9.82 -21.09 -3.35
N GLN A 57 -9.03 -20.02 -3.47
CA GLN A 57 -7.64 -19.98 -3.02
C GLN A 57 -7.46 -19.22 -1.69
N TYR A 58 -8.52 -18.95 -0.95
CA TYR A 58 -8.39 -18.38 0.38
C TYR A 58 -7.79 -19.40 1.35
N GLY A 59 -6.81 -18.97 2.15
CA GLY A 59 -6.13 -19.83 3.12
C GLY A 59 -5.12 -20.83 2.51
N THR A 60 -5.06 -20.99 1.19
CA THR A 60 -4.00 -21.81 0.56
C THR A 60 -2.71 -21.02 0.41
N THR A 61 -1.62 -21.64 0.86
CA THR A 61 -0.26 -21.14 0.68
C THR A 61 0.52 -22.16 -0.13
N ARG A 62 1.23 -21.72 -1.18
CA ARG A 62 2.12 -22.60 -1.94
C ARG A 62 3.23 -23.12 -1.01
N THR A 63 3.59 -24.40 -1.14
CA THR A 63 4.70 -24.97 -0.36
C THR A 63 5.99 -24.18 -0.58
N ALA A 64 6.89 -24.20 0.40
CA ALA A 64 8.20 -23.55 0.28
C ALA A 64 8.95 -24.03 -0.97
N GLU A 65 8.90 -25.33 -1.27
CA GLU A 65 9.47 -25.92 -2.48
C GLU A 65 8.84 -25.37 -3.76
N THR A 66 7.51 -25.23 -3.81
CA THR A 66 6.83 -24.65 -5.00
C THR A 66 7.19 -23.18 -5.17
N ARG A 67 7.35 -22.43 -4.06
CA ARG A 67 7.79 -21.03 -4.10
C ARG A 67 9.22 -20.90 -4.61
N ALA A 68 10.12 -21.79 -4.17
CA ALA A 68 11.50 -21.85 -4.62
C ALA A 68 11.57 -22.12 -6.13
N LYS A 69 10.88 -23.15 -6.64
CA LYS A 69 10.83 -23.45 -8.08
C LYS A 69 10.38 -22.27 -8.93
N ILE A 70 9.38 -21.50 -8.47
CA ILE A 70 8.93 -20.29 -9.17
C ILE A 70 10.02 -19.21 -9.13
N SER A 71 10.67 -19.02 -7.98
CA SER A 71 11.79 -18.08 -7.83
C SER A 71 12.92 -18.42 -8.79
N ASP A 72 13.35 -19.67 -8.83
CA ASP A 72 14.46 -20.16 -9.66
C ASP A 72 14.18 -19.93 -11.15
N THR A 73 12.92 -20.11 -11.60
CA THR A 73 12.54 -19.84 -13.00
C THR A 73 12.58 -18.36 -13.39
N MET A 74 12.50 -17.47 -12.40
CA MET A 74 12.53 -16.01 -12.61
C MET A 74 13.93 -15.44 -12.43
N GLU A 75 14.78 -16.12 -11.65
CA GLU A 75 16.16 -15.73 -11.41
C GLU A 75 16.96 -15.75 -12.73
N ASN A 76 17.69 -14.67 -13.00
CA ASN A 76 18.51 -14.48 -14.20
C ASN A 76 17.76 -14.41 -15.54
N ARG A 77 16.44 -14.20 -15.54
CA ARG A 77 15.72 -13.91 -16.78
C ARG A 77 16.05 -12.51 -17.28
N GLU A 78 16.90 -12.42 -18.30
CA GLU A 78 17.18 -11.15 -18.98
C GLU A 78 16.04 -10.80 -19.94
N VAL A 79 15.46 -9.62 -19.76
CA VAL A 79 14.48 -9.07 -20.71
C VAL A 79 15.23 -8.41 -21.86
N THR A 80 15.16 -8.99 -23.05
CA THR A 80 15.79 -8.44 -24.25
C THR A 80 15.15 -7.12 -24.68
N GLU A 81 15.89 -6.31 -25.43
CA GLU A 81 15.42 -5.02 -25.96
C GLU A 81 14.16 -5.19 -26.84
N ALA A 82 14.19 -6.15 -27.77
CA ALA A 82 13.02 -6.51 -28.58
C ALA A 82 11.81 -7.03 -27.77
N HIS A 83 12.00 -7.52 -26.55
CA HIS A 83 10.87 -7.83 -25.65
C HIS A 83 10.29 -6.57 -25.01
N ARG A 84 11.15 -5.61 -24.61
CA ARG A 84 10.71 -4.32 -24.06
C ARG A 84 9.96 -3.49 -25.09
N GLU A 85 10.44 -3.44 -26.32
CA GLU A 85 9.79 -2.74 -27.43
C GLU A 85 8.39 -3.29 -27.71
N ARG A 86 8.24 -4.62 -27.79
CA ARG A 86 6.92 -5.25 -27.99
C ARG A 86 5.93 -4.92 -26.87
N ILE A 87 6.41 -4.84 -25.63
CA ILE A 87 5.56 -4.41 -24.51
C ILE A 87 5.19 -2.93 -24.66
N ALA A 88 6.17 -2.07 -24.97
CA ALA A 88 5.94 -0.63 -25.13
C ALA A 88 4.93 -0.34 -26.25
N GLU A 89 5.10 -0.94 -27.44
CA GLU A 89 4.19 -0.85 -28.58
C GLU A 89 2.78 -1.35 -28.21
N ALA A 90 2.68 -2.49 -27.53
CA ALA A 90 1.40 -3.04 -27.11
C ALA A 90 0.64 -2.10 -26.15
N HIS A 91 1.35 -1.29 -25.36
CA HIS A 91 0.79 -0.34 -24.41
C HIS A 91 0.68 1.10 -24.97
N GLU A 92 1.26 1.39 -26.13
CA GLU A 92 1.20 2.69 -26.76
C GLU A 92 -0.24 3.08 -27.10
N GLY A 93 -0.61 4.34 -26.79
CA GLY A 93 -1.94 4.88 -27.06
C GLY A 93 -3.08 4.29 -26.23
N ARG A 94 -2.82 3.32 -25.34
CA ARG A 94 -3.85 2.79 -24.44
C ARG A 94 -4.15 3.79 -23.33
N THR A 95 -5.27 4.47 -23.46
CA THR A 95 -5.87 5.24 -22.37
C THR A 95 -7.11 4.53 -21.85
N LEU A 96 -7.37 4.64 -20.55
CA LEU A 96 -8.64 4.19 -19.99
C LEU A 96 -9.73 5.17 -20.45
N PRO A 97 -10.88 4.67 -20.92
CA PRO A 97 -12.06 5.50 -21.15
C PRO A 97 -12.42 6.30 -19.90
N GLU A 98 -12.99 7.49 -20.11
CA GLU A 98 -13.25 8.43 -19.02
C GLU A 98 -14.20 7.85 -17.96
N ASP A 99 -15.23 7.12 -18.38
CA ASP A 99 -16.19 6.43 -17.51
C ASP A 99 -15.53 5.32 -16.67
N VAL A 100 -14.53 4.63 -17.23
CA VAL A 100 -13.78 3.58 -16.51
C VAL A 100 -12.88 4.22 -15.47
N ARG A 101 -12.20 5.31 -15.84
CA ARG A 101 -11.32 6.07 -14.94
C ARG A 101 -12.11 6.68 -13.79
N GLU A 102 -13.30 7.22 -14.05
CA GLU A 102 -14.20 7.79 -13.05
C GLU A 102 -14.65 6.74 -12.03
N ARG A 103 -15.14 5.57 -12.48
CA ARG A 103 -15.52 4.46 -11.58
C ARG A 103 -14.36 3.99 -10.70
N ILE A 104 -13.14 3.92 -11.24
CA ILE A 104 -11.95 3.58 -10.47
C ILE A 104 -11.67 4.67 -9.41
N SER A 105 -11.76 5.95 -9.80
CA SER A 105 -11.56 7.08 -8.90
C SER A 105 -12.56 7.09 -7.74
N GLU A 106 -13.86 6.91 -8.03
CA GLU A 106 -14.92 6.84 -7.03
C GLU A 106 -14.70 5.68 -6.05
N SER A 107 -14.37 4.49 -6.56
CA SER A 107 -14.11 3.28 -5.76
C SER A 107 -12.90 3.43 -4.83
N LEU A 108 -11.89 4.19 -5.24
CA LEU A 108 -10.67 4.42 -4.45
C LEU A 108 -10.80 5.65 -3.53
N SER A 109 -11.76 6.53 -3.75
CA SER A 109 -11.99 7.72 -2.94
C SER A 109 -12.32 7.34 -1.49
N GLY A 110 -11.71 8.04 -0.53
CA GLY A 110 -11.90 7.80 0.91
C GLY A 110 -11.20 6.57 1.49
N ARG A 111 -10.57 5.72 0.66
CA ARG A 111 -9.86 4.52 1.15
C ARG A 111 -8.43 4.86 1.58
N SER A 112 -8.19 4.93 2.89
CA SER A 112 -6.83 5.05 3.44
C SER A 112 -6.19 3.68 3.64
N LEU A 113 -4.96 3.49 3.15
CA LEU A 113 -4.16 2.32 3.49
C LEU A 113 -3.74 2.33 4.96
N SER A 114 -3.61 1.14 5.57
CA SER A 114 -3.10 1.01 6.94
C SER A 114 -1.68 1.55 7.08
N LYS A 115 -1.29 2.00 8.29
CA LYS A 115 0.07 2.47 8.60
C LYS A 115 1.15 1.44 8.20
N ARG A 116 0.91 0.15 8.49
CA ARG A 116 1.79 -0.96 8.12
C ARG A 116 1.95 -1.11 6.60
N THR A 117 0.85 -1.03 5.85
CA THR A 117 0.88 -1.14 4.38
C THR A 117 1.62 0.04 3.75
N ARG A 118 1.37 1.26 4.25
CA ARG A 118 2.05 2.49 3.79
C ARG A 118 3.57 2.41 4.01
N ARG A 119 4.00 1.94 5.18
CA ARG A 119 5.42 1.72 5.50
C ARG A 119 6.09 0.76 4.51
N ARG A 120 5.52 -0.44 4.32
CA ARG A 120 6.08 -1.45 3.41
C ARG A 120 6.20 -0.95 1.97
N MET A 121 5.20 -0.20 1.49
CA MET A 121 5.25 0.40 0.14
C MET A 121 6.34 1.48 0.02
N SER A 122 6.53 2.31 1.05
CA SER A 122 7.61 3.31 1.09
C SER A 122 8.98 2.63 1.04
N GLU A 123 9.25 1.70 1.96
CA GLU A 123 10.53 0.99 2.07
C GLU A 123 10.92 0.28 0.76
N SER A 124 9.94 -0.30 0.05
CA SER A 124 10.17 -1.03 -1.20
C SER A 124 10.44 -0.14 -2.41
N THR A 125 10.16 1.16 -2.32
CA THR A 125 10.25 2.10 -3.45
C THR A 125 11.31 3.19 -3.25
N THR A 126 11.85 3.35 -2.04
CA THR A 126 13.04 4.15 -1.77
C THR A 126 14.32 3.34 -2.08
N GLY A 127 15.47 3.99 -2.22
CA GLY A 127 16.74 3.26 -2.23
C GLY A 127 17.25 2.88 -3.63
N ARG A 128 18.57 2.73 -3.77
CA ARG A 128 19.28 2.56 -5.07
C ARG A 128 18.84 1.30 -5.82
N ALA A 129 18.15 0.41 -5.10
CA ALA A 129 17.54 -0.79 -5.62
C ALA A 129 16.26 -0.54 -6.44
N ASN A 130 15.65 0.65 -6.40
CA ASN A 130 14.49 0.96 -7.25
C ASN A 130 14.93 1.14 -8.72
N PRO A 131 14.43 0.32 -9.67
CA PRO A 131 14.80 0.41 -11.10
C PRO A 131 14.48 1.75 -11.76
N ASN A 132 13.52 2.49 -11.21
CA ASN A 132 13.16 3.84 -11.68
C ASN A 132 14.02 4.96 -11.05
N TRP A 133 14.98 4.64 -10.18
CA TRP A 133 15.88 5.64 -9.61
C TRP A 133 16.94 6.06 -10.64
N LYS A 134 16.78 7.26 -11.22
CA LYS A 134 17.65 7.85 -12.25
C LYS A 134 18.87 8.63 -11.74
N GLY A 135 19.30 8.45 -10.49
CA GLY A 135 20.24 9.36 -9.84
C GLY A 135 19.62 10.73 -9.56
N GLY A 136 20.13 11.43 -8.54
CA GLY A 136 19.60 12.72 -8.10
C GLY A 136 18.84 12.62 -6.78
N TYR A 137 19.11 13.59 -5.90
CA TYR A 137 18.46 13.70 -4.60
C TYR A 137 17.12 14.41 -4.81
N SER A 138 15.99 13.77 -4.48
CA SER A 138 14.81 14.57 -4.20
C SER A 138 15.13 15.47 -3.01
N ARG A 139 14.70 16.74 -3.03
CA ARG A 139 14.66 17.60 -1.82
C ARG A 139 13.87 16.99 -0.64
N ARG A 140 13.25 15.82 -0.84
CA ARG A 140 12.58 15.06 0.22
C ARG A 140 13.62 14.35 1.08
N TYR A 141 13.42 14.50 2.39
CA TYR A 141 14.33 14.21 3.48
C TYR A 141 14.94 12.80 3.52
N GLY A 142 14.37 11.82 2.81
CA GLY A 142 14.91 10.46 2.71
C GLY A 142 13.87 9.42 3.10
N ASP A 143 14.32 8.18 3.29
CA ASP A 143 13.48 7.09 3.78
C ASP A 143 13.07 7.35 5.23
N GLY A 144 11.84 6.98 5.61
CA GLY A 144 11.34 7.14 6.99
C GLY A 144 10.77 8.51 7.36
N TRP A 145 11.04 9.59 6.60
CA TRP A 145 10.56 10.95 6.93
C TRP A 145 9.05 11.04 7.09
N SER A 146 8.27 10.48 6.17
CA SER A 146 6.81 10.55 6.23
C SER A 146 6.24 9.94 7.51
N ILE A 147 6.88 8.88 8.02
CA ILE A 147 6.47 8.18 9.24
C ILE A 147 6.87 9.00 10.46
N ALA A 148 8.11 9.46 10.51
CA ALA A 148 8.61 10.28 11.60
C ALA A 148 7.83 11.60 11.73
N ARG A 149 7.51 12.24 10.60
CA ARG A 149 6.69 13.45 10.54
C ARG A 149 5.28 13.22 11.09
N GLU A 150 4.61 12.14 10.69
CA GLU A 150 3.27 11.80 11.19
C GLU A 150 3.32 11.56 12.71
N PHE A 151 4.30 10.79 13.19
CA PHE A 151 4.48 10.50 14.61
C PHE A 151 4.72 11.76 15.46
N VAL A 152 5.58 12.66 15.01
CA VAL A 152 5.95 13.86 15.77
C VAL A 152 4.82 14.90 15.80
N LEU A 153 4.05 15.01 14.72
CA LEU A 153 2.83 15.85 14.71
C LEU A 153 1.76 15.34 15.68
N ASP A 154 1.61 14.03 15.79
CA ASP A 154 0.69 13.38 16.73
C ASP A 154 1.19 13.46 18.19
N ARG A 155 2.51 13.38 18.41
CA ARG A 155 3.14 13.48 19.73
C ARG A 155 3.00 14.89 20.32
N ASP A 156 3.28 15.90 19.51
CA ASP A 156 3.46 17.27 20.02
C ASP A 156 2.16 18.08 19.98
N GLU A 157 1.28 17.83 18.98
CA GLU A 157 -0.03 18.47 18.68
C GLU A 157 -0.06 20.02 18.60
N ARG A 158 1.01 20.68 19.06
CA ARG A 158 1.15 22.11 19.31
C ARG A 158 2.61 22.49 19.10
N CYS A 159 2.83 23.77 18.81
CA CYS A 159 4.17 24.34 18.73
C CYS A 159 4.89 24.21 20.08
N GLN A 160 6.00 23.49 20.12
CA GLN A 160 6.77 23.25 21.36
C GLN A 160 7.47 24.52 21.90
N ALA A 161 7.60 25.56 21.08
CA ALA A 161 8.18 26.84 21.51
C ALA A 161 7.17 27.84 22.10
N CYS A 162 5.91 27.84 21.64
CA CYS A 162 4.94 28.88 22.00
C CYS A 162 3.52 28.37 22.33
N GLY A 163 3.28 27.07 22.25
CA GLY A 163 2.00 26.43 22.58
C GLY A 163 0.89 26.56 21.53
N HIS A 164 1.14 27.17 20.37
CA HIS A 164 0.14 27.38 19.31
C HIS A 164 -0.41 26.05 18.76
N GLU A 165 -1.73 25.95 18.60
CA GLU A 165 -2.47 24.71 18.26
C GLU A 165 -2.49 24.32 16.78
N GLY A 166 -1.96 25.17 15.91
CA GLY A 166 -1.99 24.90 14.47
C GLY A 166 -3.20 25.46 13.72
N THR A 167 -4.22 25.94 14.42
CA THR A 167 -5.49 26.43 13.86
C THR A 167 -5.32 27.66 12.97
N GLU A 168 -4.67 28.72 13.48
CA GLU A 168 -4.41 29.95 12.69
C GLU A 168 -3.08 29.90 11.93
N ARG A 169 -2.13 29.07 12.37
CA ARG A 169 -0.76 29.02 11.87
C ARG A 169 -0.37 27.57 11.74
N PRO A 170 -0.17 27.04 10.53
CA PRO A 170 0.12 25.63 10.35
C PRO A 170 1.41 25.26 11.09
N LEU A 171 1.37 24.08 11.72
CA LEU A 171 2.51 23.45 12.36
C LEU A 171 3.36 22.74 11.32
N ASP A 172 4.67 22.77 11.51
CA ASP A 172 5.65 22.03 10.71
C ASP A 172 6.69 21.37 11.61
N VAL A 173 7.39 20.38 11.07
CA VAL A 173 8.41 19.62 11.82
C VAL A 173 9.79 20.13 11.47
N HIS A 174 10.54 20.54 12.49
CA HIS A 174 11.91 21.01 12.39
C HIS A 174 12.89 19.93 12.84
N HIS A 175 14.01 19.78 12.13
CA HIS A 175 15.15 18.94 12.51
C HIS A 175 16.08 19.72 13.45
N ILE A 176 16.25 19.24 14.68
CA ILE A 176 17.12 19.87 15.69
C ILE A 176 18.59 19.82 15.22
N ILE A 177 19.09 18.63 14.91
CA ILE A 177 20.34 18.43 14.16
C ILE A 177 19.99 18.41 12.67
N PRO A 178 20.48 19.36 11.86
CA PRO A 178 20.15 19.45 10.45
C PRO A 178 20.54 18.20 9.66
N VAL A 179 19.68 17.78 8.73
CA VAL A 179 19.91 16.60 7.85
C VAL A 179 21.25 16.66 7.08
N ARG A 180 21.79 17.86 6.85
CA ARG A 180 23.10 18.06 6.22
C ARG A 180 24.29 17.53 7.06
N CYS A 181 24.13 17.32 8.36
CA CYS A 181 25.16 16.74 9.23
C CYS A 181 25.25 15.23 8.99
N PHE A 182 24.13 14.51 9.12
CA PHE A 182 24.01 13.07 8.82
C PHE A 182 24.35 12.71 7.37
N ARG A 183 24.24 13.66 6.44
CA ARG A 183 24.62 13.43 5.03
C ARG A 183 26.14 13.49 4.80
N ARG A 184 26.87 14.22 5.65
CA ARG A 184 28.32 14.40 5.53
C ARG A 184 29.11 13.41 6.38
N ALA A 185 28.48 12.91 7.44
CA ALA A 185 29.05 11.94 8.33
C ALA A 185 29.22 10.58 7.65
N ASP A 186 30.33 9.91 7.97
CA ASP A 186 30.63 8.57 7.48
C ASP A 186 30.10 7.48 8.44
N ASP A 187 29.78 7.85 9.68
CA ASP A 187 29.38 6.97 10.78
C ASP A 187 27.86 6.87 11.01
N ALA A 188 27.06 7.66 10.28
CA ALA A 188 25.61 7.74 10.49
C ALA A 188 24.80 7.56 9.20
N ALA A 189 23.68 6.83 9.30
CA ALA A 189 22.72 6.71 8.20
C ALA A 189 21.83 7.96 8.11
N LEU A 190 21.46 8.36 6.88
CA LEU A 190 20.56 9.51 6.65
C LEU A 190 19.20 9.36 7.36
N SER A 191 18.72 8.13 7.55
CA SER A 191 17.47 7.84 8.27
C SER A 191 17.53 8.22 9.75
N GLU A 192 18.72 8.25 10.37
CA GLU A 192 18.91 8.64 11.77
C GLU A 192 18.61 10.12 12.00
N ALA A 193 18.77 10.95 10.96
CA ALA A 193 18.32 12.33 11.00
C ALA A 193 16.81 12.46 11.30
N HIS A 194 16.02 11.41 11.05
CA HIS A 194 14.56 11.41 11.25
C HIS A 194 14.15 10.72 12.55
N ASP A 195 15.08 10.45 13.47
CA ASP A 195 14.72 9.98 14.79
C ASP A 195 13.77 11.00 15.46
N PRO A 196 12.63 10.58 16.03
CA PRO A 196 11.71 11.50 16.71
C PRO A 196 12.36 12.36 17.80
N ARG A 197 13.47 11.92 18.39
CA ARG A 197 14.25 12.69 19.37
C ARG A 197 15.07 13.82 18.74
N ASN A 198 15.25 13.80 17.42
CA ASN A 198 15.88 14.85 16.63
C ASN A 198 14.84 15.80 15.98
N LEU A 199 13.56 15.66 16.31
CA LEU A 199 12.47 16.35 15.65
C LEU A 199 11.58 17.10 16.65
N VAL A 200 11.17 18.30 16.29
CA VAL A 200 10.30 19.15 17.11
C VAL A 200 9.23 19.84 16.25
N VAL A 201 7.98 19.88 16.74
CA VAL A 201 6.90 20.61 16.05
C VAL A 201 6.93 22.10 16.38
N LEU A 202 6.98 22.93 15.34
CA LEU A 202 6.99 24.39 15.45
C LEU A 202 5.96 25.04 14.51
N CYS A 203 5.37 26.15 14.93
CA CYS A 203 4.56 26.97 14.03
C CYS A 203 5.45 27.80 13.09
N ARG A 204 4.88 28.30 11.97
CA ARG A 204 5.59 29.17 11.01
C ARG A 204 6.27 30.41 11.60
N ARG A 205 5.92 30.86 12.81
CA ARG A 205 6.60 31.98 13.50
C ARG A 205 7.86 31.53 14.26
N CYS A 206 7.84 30.32 14.81
CA CYS A 206 8.92 29.79 15.63
C CYS A 206 9.93 29.00 14.79
N HIS A 207 9.49 28.35 13.71
CA HIS A 207 10.37 27.57 12.84
C HIS A 207 11.56 28.37 12.28
N PRO A 208 11.40 29.60 11.74
CA PRO A 208 12.53 30.36 11.22
C PRO A 208 13.53 30.80 12.31
N LYS A 209 13.04 31.00 13.53
CA LYS A 209 13.89 31.33 14.67
C LYS A 209 14.77 30.15 15.06
N ALA A 210 14.24 28.94 14.99
CA ALA A 210 15.02 27.73 15.16
C ALA A 210 16.05 27.55 14.03
N ASP A 211 15.66 27.78 12.78
CA ASP A 211 16.57 27.72 11.63
C ASP A 211 17.76 28.70 11.74
N ASN A 212 17.54 29.87 12.34
CA ASN A 212 18.54 30.92 12.52
C ASN A 212 19.33 30.82 13.85
N GLY A 213 19.05 29.84 14.70
CA GLY A 213 19.69 29.68 16.01
C GLY A 213 19.21 30.67 17.08
N GLU A 214 18.09 31.38 16.86
CA GLU A 214 17.44 32.21 17.89
C GLU A 214 16.59 31.37 18.87
N LEU A 215 16.26 30.14 18.50
CA LEU A 215 15.60 29.15 19.35
C LEU A 215 16.38 27.84 19.26
N GLU A 216 16.91 27.37 20.39
CA GLU A 216 17.67 26.14 20.48
C GLU A 216 16.84 25.03 21.11
N PHE A 217 17.06 23.80 20.66
CA PHE A 217 16.46 22.59 21.19
C PHE A 217 17.57 21.56 21.41
N GLU A 218 17.47 20.76 22.46
CA GLU A 218 18.42 19.70 22.72
C GLU A 218 17.99 18.43 21.96
N PRO A 219 18.83 17.91 21.03
CA PRO A 219 18.52 16.66 20.37
C PRO A 219 18.75 15.50 21.34
N GLY A 220 17.84 14.52 21.35
CA GLY A 220 18.04 13.27 22.09
C GLY A 220 18.83 12.22 21.28
N VAL A 221 19.60 12.66 20.29
CA VAL A 221 20.51 11.86 19.47
C VAL A 221 21.86 12.56 19.42
N ASP A 222 22.93 11.77 19.26
CA ASP A 222 24.27 12.31 19.15
C ASP A 222 24.47 13.03 17.81
N HIS A 223 25.31 14.06 17.82
CA HIS A 223 25.74 14.71 16.58
C HIS A 223 26.69 13.75 15.85
N PRO A 224 26.41 13.38 14.60
CA PRO A 224 27.25 12.45 13.86
C PRO A 224 28.60 13.11 13.52
N GLU A 225 29.67 12.31 13.44
CA GLU A 225 31.07 12.76 13.24
C GLU A 225 31.47 12.90 11.76
#